data_AF-A0A2W4P6E8-F1
#
_entry.id   AF-A0A2W4P6E8-F1
#
_cell.length_a   1.000
_cell.length_b   1.000
_cell.length_c   1.000
_cell.angle_alpha   90.00
_cell.angle_beta   90.00
_cell.angle_gamma   90.00
#
_symmetry.space_group_name_H-M   'P 1'
#
loop_
_entity.id
_entity.type
_entity.pdbx_description
1 polymer ?
#
loop_
_entity_poly.entity_id
_entity_poly.type
_entity_poly.pdbx_seq_one_letter_code
_entity_poly.pdbx_strand_id
1 'polypeptide(L)' 'MRIRLGRLVAALAALFVLVPAGTALAHATLISTSPAHGSTVESPPAAVELRFDGPVTPV' A
#
# COMPACT_ATOMS: atom_id res chain seq x y z
N MET A 1 23.36 36.93 -1.31
CA MET A 1 22.73 35.76 -0.65
C MET A 1 21.67 35.06 -1.51
N ARG A 2 20.66 35.78 -2.04
CA ARG A 2 19.47 35.22 -2.74
C ARG A 2 19.78 34.28 -3.92
N ILE A 3 20.79 34.62 -4.73
CA ILE A 3 21.20 33.80 -5.90
C ILE A 3 21.82 32.47 -5.48
N ARG A 4 22.55 32.43 -4.36
CA ARG A 4 23.15 31.19 -3.84
C ARG A 4 22.09 30.27 -3.24
N LEU A 5 21.09 30.84 -2.58
CA LEU A 5 19.93 30.09 -2.08
C LEU A 5 19.11 29.48 -3.22
N GLY A 6 18.83 30.24 -4.28
CA GLY A 6 18.12 29.71 -5.45
C GLY A 6 18.86 28.56 -6.15
N ARG A 7 20.18 28.67 -6.28
CA ARG A 7 21.02 27.57 -6.82
C ARG A 7 21.00 26.32 -5.94
N LEU A 8 21.04 26.50 -4.63
CA LEU A 8 20.95 25.38 -3.69
C LEU A 8 19.60 24.66 -3.79
N VAL A 9 18.50 25.41 -3.82
CA VAL A 9 17.14 24.85 -3.96
C VAL A 9 17.00 24.10 -5.28
N ALA A 10 17.48 24.67 -6.39
CA ALA A 10 17.42 24.01 -7.69
C ALA A 10 18.23 22.70 -7.73
N ALA A 11 19.43 22.69 -7.13
CA ALA A 11 20.26 21.49 -7.03
C ALA A 11 19.60 20.39 -6.18
N LEU A 12 18.98 20.77 -5.05
CA LEU A 12 18.24 19.83 -4.21
C LEU A 12 17.01 19.27 -4.95
N ALA A 13 16.23 20.11 -5.62
CA ALA A 13 15.08 19.66 -6.40
C ALA A 13 15.48 18.68 -7.51
N ALA A 14 16.57 18.95 -8.23
CA ALA A 14 17.09 18.05 -9.26
C ALA A 14 17.52 16.69 -8.69
N LEU A 15 18.08 16.66 -7.47
CA LEU A 15 18.43 15.42 -6.79
C LEU A 15 17.20 14.58 -6.43
N PHE A 16 16.10 15.21 -6.02
CA PHE A 16 14.85 14.50 -5.70
C PHE A 16 14.18 13.85 -6.91
N VAL A 17 14.36 14.41 -8.12
CA VAL A 17 13.82 13.82 -9.36
C VAL A 17 14.43 12.45 -9.68
N LEU A 18 15.67 12.21 -9.23
CA LEU A 18 16.39 10.94 -9.46
C LEU A 18 15.96 9.83 -8.50
N VAL A 19 15.19 10.15 -7.45
CA VAL A 19 14.70 9.15 -6.49
C VAL A 19 13.41 8.56 -7.06
N PRO A 20 13.38 7.27 -7.45
CA PRO A 20 12.15 6.64 -7.89
C PRO A 20 11.13 6.72 -6.76
N ALA A 21 9.96 7.28 -7.05
CA ALA A 21 8.84 7.27 -6.11
C ALA A 21 8.51 5.80 -5.82
N GLY A 22 8.77 5.36 -4.59
CA GLY A 22 8.37 4.03 -4.14
C GLY A 22 6.85 3.88 -4.29
N THR A 23 6.39 2.64 -4.46
CA THR A 23 4.96 2.35 -4.38
C THR A 23 4.47 2.75 -2.99
N ALA A 24 3.56 3.71 -2.94
CA ALA A 24 2.84 4.00 -1.72
C ALA A 24 1.95 2.77 -1.41
N LEU A 25 2.46 1.87 -0.57
CA LEU A 25 1.75 0.72 -0.01
C LEU A 25 0.68 1.23 0.95
N ALA A 26 -0.39 1.80 0.40
CA ALA A 26 -1.33 2.54 1.22
C ALA A 26 -2.16 1.60 2.10
N HIS A 27 -2.66 0.47 1.59
CA HIS A 27 -3.40 -0.53 2.36
C HIS A 27 -3.34 -1.90 1.67
N ALA A 28 -3.35 -2.99 2.44
CA ALA A 28 -3.55 -4.32 1.89
C ALA A 28 -5.03 -4.49 1.48
N THR A 29 -5.27 -4.92 0.25
CA THR A 29 -6.61 -5.07 -0.32
C THR A 29 -7.07 -6.53 -0.18
N LEU A 30 -8.33 -6.73 0.20
CA LEU A 30 -8.93 -8.06 0.27
C LEU A 30 -9.10 -8.62 -1.16
N ILE A 31 -8.45 -9.75 -1.43
CA ILE A 31 -8.48 -10.40 -2.76
C ILE A 31 -9.35 -11.66 -2.81
N SER A 32 -9.61 -12.31 -1.67
CA SER A 32 -10.54 -13.44 -1.61
C SER A 32 -11.02 -13.72 -0.19
N THR A 33 -12.20 -14.32 -0.07
CA THR A 33 -12.73 -14.88 1.19
C THR A 33 -13.11 -16.33 1.03
N SER A 34 -13.02 -17.08 2.13
CA SER A 34 -13.65 -18.40 2.26
C SER A 34 -14.50 -18.41 3.54
N PRO A 35 -15.82 -18.63 3.45
CA PRO A 35 -16.61 -18.81 2.24
C PRO A 35 -16.58 -17.59 1.30
N ALA A 36 -16.84 -17.82 0.00
CA ALA A 36 -16.85 -16.75 -0.98
C ALA A 36 -17.96 -15.72 -0.67
N HIS A 37 -17.71 -14.45 -0.98
CA HIS A 37 -18.72 -13.42 -0.82
C HIS A 37 -20.02 -13.75 -1.57
N GLY A 38 -21.16 -13.61 -0.90
CA GLY A 38 -22.48 -13.95 -1.45
C GLY A 38 -22.75 -15.46 -1.56
N SER A 39 -21.83 -16.32 -1.14
CA SER A 39 -22.09 -17.76 -1.12
C SER A 39 -23.03 -18.15 0.01
N THR A 40 -23.83 -19.17 -0.24
CA THR A 40 -24.55 -19.91 0.79
C THR A 40 -23.80 -21.20 1.05
N VAL A 41 -23.61 -21.54 2.32
CA VAL A 41 -22.93 -22.76 2.74
C VAL A 41 -23.94 -23.71 3.39
N GLU A 42 -23.81 -25.01 3.13
CA GLU A 42 -24.73 -26.03 3.62
C GLU A 42 -24.64 -26.24 5.14
N SER A 43 -23.47 -25.94 5.73
CA SER A 43 -23.22 -26.06 7.15
C SER A 43 -22.34 -24.88 7.63
N PRO A 44 -22.39 -24.53 8.94
CA PRO A 44 -21.58 -23.46 9.49
C PRO A 44 -20.08 -23.73 9.32
N PRO A 45 -19.29 -22.77 8.81
CA PRO A 45 -17.85 -22.95 8.66
C PRO A 45 -17.17 -22.85 10.03
N ALA A 46 -16.11 -23.65 10.24
CA ALA A 46 -15.32 -23.59 11.48
C ALA A 46 -14.50 -22.30 11.59
N ALA A 47 -14.16 -21.67 10.45
CA ALA A 47 -13.42 -20.43 10.37
C ALA A 47 -13.79 -19.65 9.11
N VAL A 48 -13.49 -18.34 9.11
CA VAL A 48 -13.56 -17.50 7.92
C VAL A 48 -12.14 -17.12 7.54
N GLU A 49 -11.76 -17.40 6.31
CA GLU A 49 -10.45 -17.04 5.78
C GLU A 49 -10.55 -15.78 4.93
N LEU A 50 -9.65 -14.84 5.18
CA LEU A 50 -9.52 -13.60 4.42
C LEU A 50 -8.10 -13.54 3.86
N ARG A 51 -7.98 -13.35 2.55
CA ARG A 51 -6.69 -13.22 1.89
C ARG A 51 -6.51 -11.81 1.35
N PHE A 52 -5.37 -11.22 1.65
CA PHE A 52 -4.98 -9.90 1.20
C PHE A 52 -3.78 -9.99 0.24
N ASP A 53 -3.60 -8.98 -0.60
CA ASP A 53 -2.44 -8.85 -1.49
C ASP A 53 -1.18 -8.32 -0.78
N GLY A 54 -1.29 -7.97 0.50
CA GLY A 54 -0.21 -7.46 1.33
C GLY A 54 -0.25 -8.02 2.75
N PRO A 55 0.81 -7.78 3.53
CA PRO A 55 0.88 -8.19 4.93
C PRO A 55 -0.20 -7.47 5.76
N VAL A 56 -0.75 -8.20 6.73
CA VAL A 56 -1.71 -7.68 7.70
C VAL A 56 -1.25 -8.03 9.12
N THR A 57 -1.53 -7.15 10.08
CA THR A 57 -1.28 -7.40 11.50
C THR A 57 -2.59 -7.76 12.18
N PRO A 58 -2.70 -8.94 12.82
CA PRO A 58 -3.87 -9.25 13.65
C PRO A 58 -3.97 -8.26 14.81
N VAL A 59 -5.20 -7.82 15.13
CA VAL A 59 -5.50 -6.97 16.29
C VAL A 59 -6.11 -7.78 17.43
#